data_AF-S2ZQF2-F1
#
_entry.id   AF-S2ZQF2-F1
#
_cell.length_a   1.000
_cell.length_b   1.000
_cell.length_c   1.000
_cell.angle_alpha   90.00
_cell.angle_beta   90.00
_cell.angle_gamma   90.00
#
_symmetry.space_group_name_H-M   'P 1'
#
loop_
_entity.id
_entity.type
_entity.pdbx_description
1 polymer ?
#
loop_
_entity_poly.entity_id
_entity_poly.type
_entity_poly.pdbx_seq_one_letter_code
_entity_poly.pdbx_strand_id
1 'polypeptide(L)'
;MRKSELMTLWNVESWTVEPHGVYFVARQLAADGVANHEDQTIETQVENVEQAFKSFNISCSGYTEDEMLSLTFWPQLYAKLDELDRVAQKIIQKEMPPDDPVVLKLTDIMLDTSGCYGAFALGYDMGEPTAGQLYVLVSFDENFTARQDVIYETL
;
A
#
# COMPACT_ATOMS: atom_id res chain seq x y z
N MET A 1 -0.81 -13.68 13.18
CA MET A 1 -1.34 -12.68 14.15
C MET A 1 -2.84 -12.87 14.29
N ARG A 2 -3.48 -12.41 15.36
CA ARG A 2 -4.95 -12.43 15.49
C ARG A 2 -5.56 -11.33 14.61
N LYS A 3 -6.78 -11.54 14.12
CA LYS A 3 -7.53 -10.54 13.35
C LYS A 3 -7.58 -9.17 14.02
N SER A 4 -7.89 -9.13 15.32
CA SER A 4 -7.94 -7.87 16.09
C SER A 4 -6.60 -7.12 16.10
N GLU A 5 -5.48 -7.84 16.14
CA GLU A 5 -4.14 -7.23 16.11
C GLU A 5 -3.87 -6.58 14.75
N LEU A 6 -4.28 -7.24 13.66
CA LEU A 6 -4.11 -6.69 12.32
C LEU A 6 -5.02 -5.49 12.11
N MET A 7 -6.29 -5.59 12.54
CA MET A 7 -7.25 -4.49 12.45
C MET A 7 -6.79 -3.25 13.20
N THR A 8 -6.19 -3.42 14.39
CA THR A 8 -5.62 -2.31 15.14
C THR A 8 -4.36 -1.75 14.48
N LEU A 9 -3.44 -2.61 14.01
CA LEU A 9 -2.21 -2.17 13.35
C LEU A 9 -2.48 -1.36 12.09
N TRP A 10 -3.40 -1.82 11.25
CA TRP A 10 -3.70 -1.25 9.94
C TRP A 10 -4.89 -0.29 9.95
N ASN A 11 -5.45 0.02 11.13
CA ASN A 11 -6.64 0.86 11.29
C ASN A 11 -7.74 0.50 10.27
N VAL A 12 -8.15 -0.76 10.29
CA VAL A 12 -9.04 -1.35 9.27
C VAL A 12 -10.46 -0.79 9.38
N GLU A 13 -11.00 -0.33 8.25
CA GLU A 13 -12.35 0.25 8.15
C GLU A 13 -13.43 -0.77 7.80
N SER A 14 -13.10 -1.68 6.89
CA SER A 14 -14.01 -2.69 6.36
C SER A 14 -13.26 -3.99 6.19
N TRP A 15 -13.98 -5.10 6.29
CA TRP A 15 -13.40 -6.44 6.15
C TRP A 15 -14.42 -7.38 5.54
N THR A 16 -14.04 -8.01 4.44
CA THR A 16 -14.88 -8.96 3.70
C THR A 16 -14.08 -10.22 3.46
N VAL A 17 -14.70 -11.36 3.71
CA VAL A 17 -14.18 -12.69 3.36
C VAL A 17 -15.08 -13.25 2.27
N GLU A 18 -14.50 -13.58 1.13
CA GLU A 18 -15.21 -14.17 0.00
C GLU A 18 -14.60 -15.52 -0.36
N PRO A 19 -15.28 -16.35 -1.17
CA PRO A 19 -14.70 -17.62 -1.64
C PRO A 19 -13.40 -17.46 -2.42
N HIS A 20 -13.04 -16.26 -2.86
CA HIS A 20 -11.90 -15.98 -3.73
C HIS A 20 -10.78 -15.20 -3.02
N GLY A 21 -10.96 -14.86 -1.75
CA GLY A 21 -9.93 -14.14 -0.99
C GLY A 21 -10.48 -13.35 0.20
N VAL A 22 -9.58 -12.60 0.82
CA VAL A 22 -9.91 -11.64 1.88
C VAL A 22 -9.61 -10.23 1.41
N TYR A 23 -10.54 -9.31 1.66
CA TYR A 23 -10.47 -7.94 1.19
C TYR A 23 -10.77 -6.99 2.34
N PHE A 24 -9.96 -5.94 2.49
CA PHE A 24 -10.19 -4.95 3.53
C PHE A 24 -9.64 -3.58 3.16
N VAL A 25 -10.26 -2.53 3.70
CA VAL A 25 -9.76 -1.15 3.56
C VAL A 25 -8.97 -0.81 4.82
N ALA A 26 -7.72 -0.42 4.64
CA ALA A 26 -6.81 -0.04 5.72
C ALA A 26 -6.47 1.45 5.66
N ARG A 27 -6.08 2.02 6.81
CA ARG A 27 -5.63 3.42 6.91
C ARG A 27 -4.27 3.49 7.56
N GLN A 28 -3.37 4.27 6.97
CA GLN A 28 -2.12 4.67 7.58
C GLN A 28 -2.09 6.17 7.77
N LEU A 29 -1.55 6.64 8.90
CA LEU A 29 -1.25 8.05 9.08
C LEU A 29 -0.32 8.49 7.94
N ALA A 30 -0.69 9.55 7.23
CA ALA A 30 0.25 10.18 6.33
C ALA A 30 1.43 10.67 7.17
N ALA A 31 2.66 10.38 6.76
CA ALA A 31 3.80 11.08 7.30
C ALA A 31 3.57 12.57 7.04
N ASP A 32 3.33 13.34 8.10
CA ASP A 32 3.18 14.80 7.99
C ASP A 32 4.39 15.33 7.22
N GLY A 33 4.16 16.20 6.24
CA GLY A 33 5.21 16.86 5.46
C GLY A 33 6.03 17.87 6.28
N VAL A 34 6.34 17.57 7.55
CA VAL A 34 7.23 18.37 8.38
C VAL A 34 8.66 18.00 8.03
N ALA A 35 9.10 18.49 6.86
CA ALA A 35 10.50 18.75 6.65
C ALA A 35 10.94 19.77 7.71
N ASN A 36 11.89 19.35 8.55
CA ASN A 36 12.89 20.17 9.21
C ASN A 36 12.40 21.54 9.73
N HIS A 37 12.03 21.60 11.01
CA HIS A 37 12.43 22.76 11.80
C HIS A 37 12.99 22.30 13.13
N GLU A 38 14.25 22.68 13.32
CA GLU A 38 15.03 22.48 14.53
C GLU A 38 14.31 23.05 15.75
N ASP A 39 14.40 22.29 16.83
CA ASP A 39 14.41 22.74 18.22
C ASP A 39 13.37 23.82 18.63
N GLN A 40 12.26 23.35 19.20
CA GLN A 40 11.65 24.02 20.35
C GLN A 40 10.64 23.13 21.08
N THR A 41 10.95 22.88 22.35
CA THR A 41 10.02 22.43 23.39
C THR A 41 8.83 23.38 23.45
N ILE A 42 7.58 22.90 23.39
CA ILE A 42 6.40 23.50 24.03
C ILE A 42 5.26 22.47 24.10
N GLU A 43 4.53 22.61 25.19
CA GLU A 43 3.46 21.80 25.76
C GLU A 43 2.22 21.68 24.88
N THR A 44 1.55 20.54 25.06
CA THR A 44 0.16 20.21 24.74
C THR A 44 -0.74 21.40 24.39
N GLN A 45 -0.87 21.69 23.10
CA GLN A 45 -1.97 22.50 22.57
C GLN A 45 -2.75 21.66 21.57
N VAL A 46 -3.96 21.33 22.01
CA VAL A 46 -4.98 20.59 21.30
C VAL A 46 -5.59 21.56 20.27
N GLU A 47 -4.95 21.71 19.13
CA GLU A 47 -5.59 22.27 17.93
C GLU A 47 -5.72 21.15 16.90
N ASN A 48 -6.94 21.02 16.35
CA ASN A 48 -7.31 20.08 15.31
C ASN A 48 -6.42 20.22 14.08
N VAL A 49 -5.25 19.61 14.09
CA VAL A 49 -4.65 19.12 12.85
C VAL A 49 -5.50 17.91 12.48
N GLU A 50 -6.38 18.05 11.49
CA GLU A 50 -6.99 16.89 10.85
C GLU A 50 -5.85 15.98 10.40
N GLN A 51 -5.57 14.92 11.16
CA GLN A 51 -4.54 13.95 10.80
C GLN A 51 -4.93 13.36 9.45
N ALA A 52 -4.12 13.64 8.43
CA ALA A 52 -4.36 13.11 7.10
C ALA A 52 -4.09 11.60 7.13
N PHE A 53 -5.10 10.80 6.79
CA PHE A 53 -4.95 9.36 6.61
C PHE A 53 -4.85 9.03 5.12
N LYS A 54 -3.93 8.13 4.78
CA LYS A 54 -3.89 7.43 3.50
C LYS A 54 -4.74 6.16 3.64
N SER A 55 -5.73 5.99 2.77
CA SER A 55 -6.53 4.76 2.69
C SER A 55 -6.02 3.88 1.56
N PHE A 56 -5.99 2.58 1.80
CA PHE A 56 -5.58 1.57 0.83
C PHE A 56 -6.59 0.43 0.80
N ASN A 57 -6.89 -0.08 -0.39
CA ASN A 57 -7.54 -1.37 -0.52
C ASN A 57 -6.47 -2.47 -0.41
N ILE A 58 -6.71 -3.47 0.41
CA ILE A 58 -5.84 -4.62 0.55
C ILE A 58 -6.60 -5.85 0.06
N SER A 59 -6.10 -6.45 -1.00
CA SER A 59 -6.65 -7.66 -1.60
C SER A 59 -5.71 -8.84 -1.36
N CYS A 60 -6.23 -9.90 -0.75
CA CYS A 60 -5.52 -11.14 -0.50
C CYS A 60 -6.21 -12.26 -1.29
N SER A 61 -6.02 -12.24 -2.60
CA SER A 61 -6.65 -13.18 -3.54
C SER A 61 -6.12 -14.60 -3.32
N GLY A 62 -7.04 -15.57 -3.33
CA GLY A 62 -6.75 -16.98 -3.09
C GLY A 62 -6.41 -17.36 -1.64
N TYR A 63 -6.30 -16.39 -0.72
CA TYR A 63 -6.07 -16.68 0.70
C TYR A 63 -7.38 -16.93 1.44
N THR A 64 -7.37 -17.92 2.33
CA THR A 64 -8.32 -17.96 3.45
C THR A 64 -7.96 -16.92 4.51
N GLU A 65 -8.91 -16.60 5.39
CA GLU A 65 -8.66 -15.68 6.51
C GLU A 65 -7.51 -16.14 7.41
N ASP A 66 -7.48 -17.44 7.75
CA ASP A 66 -6.43 -18.00 8.62
C ASP A 66 -5.05 -17.97 7.96
N GLU A 67 -4.95 -18.24 6.65
CA GLU A 67 -3.68 -18.17 5.92
C GLU A 67 -3.16 -16.75 5.85
N MET A 68 -4.01 -15.78 5.48
CA MET A 68 -3.64 -14.38 5.40
C MET A 68 -3.20 -13.83 6.76
N LEU A 69 -3.93 -14.16 7.83
CA LEU A 69 -3.57 -13.77 9.19
C LEU A 69 -2.27 -14.43 9.68
N SER A 70 -1.88 -15.56 9.09
CA SER A 70 -0.63 -16.26 9.41
C SER A 70 0.60 -15.63 8.75
N LEU A 71 0.42 -14.71 7.78
CA LEU A 71 1.54 -13.99 7.17
C LEU A 71 2.27 -13.14 8.21
N THR A 72 3.58 -13.34 8.34
CA THR A 72 4.41 -12.72 9.37
C THR A 72 4.92 -11.33 8.99
N PHE A 73 4.76 -10.94 7.72
CA PHE A 73 5.31 -9.69 7.20
C PHE A 73 4.41 -8.47 7.44
N TRP A 74 3.15 -8.63 7.87
CA TRP A 74 2.22 -7.49 8.08
C TRP A 74 2.80 -6.33 8.92
N PRO A 75 3.46 -6.56 10.07
CA PRO A 75 4.06 -5.47 10.84
C PRO A 75 5.23 -4.79 10.12
N GLN A 76 6.03 -5.56 9.38
CA GLN A 76 7.16 -5.04 8.63
C GLN A 76 6.69 -4.26 7.41
N LEU A 77 5.66 -4.74 6.71
CA LEU A 77 5.03 -4.06 5.59
C LEU A 77 4.45 -2.71 6.03
N TYR A 78 3.70 -2.68 7.13
CA TYR A 78 3.19 -1.42 7.69
C TYR A 78 4.33 -0.44 7.98
N ALA A 79 5.38 -0.89 8.66
CA ALA A 79 6.50 -0.02 9.04
C ALA A 79 7.33 0.50 7.86
N LYS A 80 7.40 -0.26 6.75
CA LYS A 80 8.20 0.07 5.58
C LYS A 80 7.39 0.68 4.43
N LEU A 81 6.06 0.79 4.54
CA LEU A 81 5.20 1.11 3.40
C LEU A 81 5.62 2.40 2.66
N ASP A 82 5.96 3.46 3.39
CA ASP A 82 6.45 4.72 2.79
C ASP A 82 7.78 4.57 2.05
N GLU A 83 8.69 3.71 2.53
CA GLU A 83 9.96 3.43 1.86
C GLU A 83 9.72 2.63 0.57
N LEU A 84 8.87 1.61 0.64
CA LEU A 84 8.52 0.76 -0.48
C LEU A 84 7.78 1.54 -1.57
N ASP A 85 6.86 2.43 -1.18
CA ASP A 85 6.19 3.36 -2.09
C ASP A 85 7.21 4.24 -2.83
N ARG A 86 8.17 4.85 -2.11
CA ARG A 86 9.24 5.64 -2.74
C ARG A 86 10.11 4.82 -3.70
N VAL A 87 10.37 3.54 -3.39
CA VAL A 87 11.10 2.63 -4.28
C VAL A 87 10.29 2.34 -5.54
N ALA A 88 9.00 2.01 -5.39
CA ALA A 88 8.11 1.73 -6.50
C ALA A 88 7.94 2.95 -7.42
N GLN A 89 7.75 4.15 -6.87
CA GLN A 89 7.70 5.40 -7.63
C GLN A 89 8.94 5.61 -8.50
N LYS A 90 10.14 5.35 -7.95
CA LYS A 90 11.40 5.44 -8.72
C LYS A 90 11.48 4.42 -9.85
N ILE A 91 10.85 3.26 -9.71
CA ILE A 91 10.81 2.23 -10.74
C ILE A 91 9.84 2.66 -11.84
N ILE A 92 8.64 3.09 -11.47
CA ILE A 92 7.61 3.61 -12.39
C ILE A 92 8.15 4.79 -13.21
N GLN A 93 8.84 5.73 -12.57
CA GLN A 93 9.41 6.90 -13.24
C GLN A 93 10.48 6.56 -14.28
N LYS A 94 11.16 5.41 -14.19
CA LYS A 94 12.13 4.99 -15.23
C LYS A 94 11.44 4.51 -16.51
N GLU A 95 10.23 3.98 -16.39
CA GLU A 95 9.43 3.50 -17.52
C GLU A 95 8.61 4.64 -18.16
N MET A 96 8.38 5.74 -17.43
CA MET A 96 7.65 6.89 -17.96
C MET A 96 8.54 7.85 -18.75
N PRO A 97 7.99 8.56 -19.77
CA PRO A 97 8.72 9.60 -20.47
C PRO A 97 9.23 10.69 -19.52
N PRO A 98 10.50 11.14 -19.66
CA PRO A 98 11.14 12.05 -18.70
C PRO A 98 10.53 13.46 -18.67
N ASP A 99 9.77 13.83 -19.71
CA ASP A 99 9.19 15.16 -19.85
C ASP A 99 7.87 15.34 -19.06
N ASP A 100 7.32 14.26 -18.50
CA ASP A 100 6.08 14.31 -17.70
C ASP A 100 6.15 13.36 -16.48
N PRO A 101 6.89 13.75 -15.42
CA PRO A 101 7.00 12.94 -14.21
C PRO A 101 5.67 12.97 -13.44
N VAL A 102 4.90 11.88 -13.53
CA VAL A 102 3.67 11.70 -12.77
C VAL A 102 3.99 11.09 -11.41
N VAL A 103 3.52 11.73 -10.34
CA VAL A 103 3.48 11.12 -9.00
C VAL A 103 2.12 10.47 -8.83
N LEU A 104 2.09 9.14 -8.91
CA LEU A 104 0.86 8.38 -8.76
C LEU A 104 0.52 8.19 -7.28
N LYS A 105 -0.77 8.12 -6.95
CA LYS A 105 -1.18 7.84 -5.58
C LYS A 105 -1.21 6.33 -5.36
N LEU A 106 -0.55 5.85 -4.30
CA LEU A 106 -0.71 4.47 -3.84
C LEU A 106 -2.15 4.28 -3.36
N THR A 107 -2.86 3.31 -3.95
CA THR A 107 -4.27 3.02 -3.64
C THR A 107 -4.48 1.58 -3.19
N ASP A 108 -3.61 0.66 -3.61
CA ASP A 108 -3.85 -0.77 -3.44
C ASP A 108 -2.58 -1.52 -2.96
N ILE A 109 -2.79 -2.55 -2.14
CA ILE A 109 -1.79 -3.55 -1.78
C ILE A 109 -2.36 -4.91 -2.14
N MET A 110 -1.71 -5.60 -3.07
CA MET A 110 -2.24 -6.82 -3.68
C MET A 110 -1.37 -8.02 -3.33
N LEU A 111 -1.99 -9.05 -2.78
CA LEU A 111 -1.38 -10.33 -2.48
C LEU A 111 -2.14 -11.40 -3.24
N ASP A 112 -1.43 -12.37 -3.80
CA ASP A 112 -2.08 -13.50 -4.46
C ASP A 112 -1.27 -14.78 -4.25
N THR A 113 -1.99 -15.88 -4.00
CA THR A 113 -1.41 -17.22 -3.83
C THR A 113 -0.87 -17.83 -5.13
N SER A 114 -1.27 -17.32 -6.30
CA SER A 114 -0.72 -17.79 -7.58
C SER A 114 0.77 -17.43 -7.78
N GLY A 115 1.28 -16.45 -7.01
CA GLY A 115 2.64 -15.97 -7.13
C GLY A 115 2.89 -14.95 -8.24
N CYS A 116 1.85 -14.44 -8.91
CA CYS A 116 1.96 -13.39 -9.95
C CYS A 116 2.85 -12.21 -9.50
N TYR A 117 2.71 -11.80 -8.23
CA TYR A 117 3.44 -10.67 -7.65
C TYR A 117 4.68 -11.07 -6.82
N GLY A 118 5.09 -12.33 -6.81
CA GLY A 118 6.06 -12.80 -5.82
C GLY A 118 5.40 -12.92 -4.45
N ALA A 119 5.56 -11.91 -3.57
CA ALA A 119 4.88 -11.88 -2.27
C ALA A 119 3.70 -10.90 -2.25
N PHE A 120 3.89 -9.68 -2.75
CA PHE A 120 2.83 -8.67 -2.87
C PHE A 120 3.18 -7.62 -3.92
N ALA A 121 2.21 -6.81 -4.33
CA ALA A 121 2.41 -5.64 -5.18
C ALA A 121 1.79 -4.38 -4.56
N LEU A 122 2.41 -3.24 -4.85
CA LEU A 122 1.85 -1.91 -4.61
C LEU A 122 1.18 -1.42 -5.89
N GLY A 123 -0.10 -1.03 -5.80
CA GLY A 123 -0.92 -0.64 -6.92
C GLY A 123 -1.23 0.85 -6.95
N TYR A 124 -1.07 1.43 -8.13
CA TYR A 124 -1.18 2.85 -8.39
C TYR A 124 -2.22 3.10 -9.47
N ASP A 125 -3.24 3.87 -9.12
CA ASP A 125 -4.27 4.25 -10.04
C ASP A 125 -3.75 5.27 -11.09
N MET A 126 -3.86 4.94 -12.38
CA MET A 126 -3.54 5.81 -13.53
C MET A 126 -4.78 6.41 -14.21
N GLY A 127 -5.98 6.24 -13.64
CA GLY A 127 -7.24 6.71 -14.18
C GLY A 127 -7.94 5.68 -15.08
N GLU A 128 -9.13 6.05 -15.55
CA GLU A 128 -9.95 5.23 -16.47
C GLU A 128 -9.58 5.50 -17.94
N PRO A 129 -8.84 4.62 -18.63
CA PRO A 129 -8.95 4.52 -20.08
C PRO A 129 -10.35 4.05 -20.49
N THR A 130 -10.63 4.10 -21.79
CA THR A 130 -11.91 3.68 -22.40
C THR A 130 -12.28 2.20 -22.16
N ALA A 131 -11.41 1.41 -21.50
CA ALA A 131 -11.53 -0.03 -21.30
C ALA A 131 -11.58 -0.49 -19.82
N GLY A 132 -11.66 0.43 -18.84
CA GLY A 132 -11.64 0.10 -17.40
C GLY A 132 -10.60 0.92 -16.64
N GLN A 133 -10.49 0.75 -15.32
CA GLN A 133 -9.50 1.49 -14.52
C GLN A 133 -8.11 0.87 -14.76
N LEU A 134 -7.12 1.69 -15.13
CA LEU A 134 -5.76 1.22 -15.37
C LEU A 134 -4.93 1.38 -14.10
N TYR A 135 -4.33 0.27 -13.68
CA TYR A 135 -3.40 0.21 -12.57
C TYR A 135 -1.98 -0.06 -13.06
N VAL A 136 -1.05 0.59 -12.38
CA VAL A 136 0.38 0.31 -12.44
C VAL A 136 0.78 -0.38 -11.15
N LEU A 137 1.46 -1.52 -11.26
CA LEU A 137 1.88 -2.31 -10.11
C LEU A 137 3.39 -2.47 -10.08
N VAL A 138 3.96 -2.37 -8.87
CA VAL A 138 5.34 -2.78 -8.59
C VAL A 138 5.30 -3.91 -7.57
N SER A 139 5.91 -5.03 -7.93
CA SER A 139 5.90 -6.25 -7.12
C SER A 139 7.15 -6.39 -6.25
N PHE A 140 6.98 -7.02 -5.10
CA PHE A 140 8.02 -7.20 -4.07
C PHE A 140 8.06 -8.67 -3.63
N ASP A 141 9.27 -9.14 -3.32
CA ASP A 141 9.47 -10.45 -2.69
C ASP A 141 9.28 -10.41 -1.16
N GLU A 142 9.40 -11.57 -0.51
CA GLU A 142 9.25 -11.71 0.95
C GLU A 142 10.30 -10.91 1.75
N ASN A 143 11.41 -10.52 1.11
CA ASN A 143 12.46 -9.71 1.70
C ASN A 143 12.28 -8.21 1.41
N PHE A 144 11.14 -7.82 0.82
CA PHE A 144 10.82 -6.45 0.40
C PHE A 144 11.74 -5.91 -0.71
N THR A 145 12.27 -6.80 -1.55
CA THR A 145 13.04 -6.41 -2.73
C THR A 145 12.09 -6.21 -3.91
N ALA A 146 12.10 -5.01 -4.49
CA ALA A 146 11.27 -4.68 -5.65
C ALA A 146 11.79 -5.36 -6.92
N ARG A 147 10.88 -5.95 -7.70
CA ARG A 147 11.15 -6.25 -9.11
C ARG A 147 11.36 -4.94 -9.87
N GLN A 148 12.24 -4.95 -10.87
CA GLN A 148 12.62 -3.74 -11.60
C GLN A 148 11.71 -3.44 -12.80
N ASP A 149 10.81 -4.36 -13.14
CA ASP A 149 9.75 -4.18 -14.14
C ASP A 149 8.44 -3.70 -13.51
N VAL A 150 7.62 -3.07 -14.35
CA VAL A 150 6.29 -2.56 -13.99
C VAL A 150 5.23 -3.43 -14.65
N ILE A 151 4.18 -3.77 -13.90
CA ILE A 151 3.02 -4.52 -14.40
C ILE A 151 1.88 -3.54 -14.65
N TYR A 152 1.19 -3.69 -15.78
CA TYR A 152 -0.02 -2.94 -16.10
C TYR A 152 -1.23 -3.87 -16.03
N GLU A 153 -2.23 -3.49 -15.24
CA GLU A 153 -3.47 -4.26 -15.09
C GLU A 153 -4.69 -3.36 -15.30
N THR A 154 -5.71 -3.89 -15.97
CA THR A 154 -7.04 -3.28 -16.02
C THR A 154 -7.98 -4.08 -15.13
N LEU A 155 -8.62 -3.41 -14.18
CA LEU A 155 -9.61 -3.98 -13.26
C LEU A 155 -11.03 -3.51 -13.59
#